data_AF-A0A355S883-F1
#
_entry.id   AF-A0A355S883-F1
#
_cell.length_a   1.000
_cell.length_b   1.000
_cell.length_c   1.000
_cell.angle_alpha   90.00
_cell.angle_beta   90.00
_cell.angle_gamma   90.00
#
_symmetry.space_group_name_H-M   'P 1'
#
loop_
_entity.id
_entity.type
_entity.pdbx_description
1 polymer ?
#
loop_
_entity_poly.entity_id
_entity_poly.type
_entity_poly.pdbx_seq_one_letter_code
_entity_poly.pdbx_strand_id
1 'polypeptide(L)'
;MHHDDVKVLLRVLQRLRDAGHSVLVIEHNMEVIAESDWVIDLGPGGGRHGGEVVAVGSPGDLISEKDSPTGKWLAKAERDVEKSKSFS
;
A
#
# COMPACT_ATOMS: atom_id res chain seq x y z
N MET A 1 -11.44 6.33 -5.98
CA MET A 1 -12.38 6.35 -4.83
C MET A 1 -12.29 7.69 -4.14
N HIS A 2 -13.37 8.16 -3.50
CA HIS A 2 -13.29 9.37 -2.66
C HIS A 2 -12.56 9.03 -1.35
N HIS A 3 -11.84 9.98 -0.76
CA HIS A 3 -11.00 9.75 0.44
C HIS A 3 -11.80 9.23 1.64
N ASP A 4 -13.04 9.70 1.81
CA ASP A 4 -13.90 9.25 2.92
C ASP A 4 -14.38 7.80 2.74
N ASP A 5 -14.62 7.34 1.51
CA ASP A 5 -15.02 5.96 1.23
C ASP A 5 -13.89 4.98 1.58
N VAL A 6 -12.64 5.39 1.32
CA VAL A 6 -11.43 4.60 1.62
C VAL A 6 -11.30 4.39 3.13
N LYS A 7 -11.57 5.41 3.95
CA LYS A 7 -11.55 5.29 5.41
C LYS A 7 -12.62 4.34 5.95
N VAL A 8 -13.82 4.36 5.35
CA VAL A 8 -14.89 3.44 5.74
C VAL A 8 -14.50 2.02 5.38
N LEU A 9 -13.99 1.79 4.16
CA LEU A 9 -13.51 0.50 3.70
C LEU A 9 -12.42 -0.04 4.63
N LEU A 10 -11.36 0.74 4.87
CA LEU A 10 -10.24 0.36 5.74
C LEU A 10 -10.73 -0.07 7.12
N ARG A 11 -11.68 0.66 7.71
CA ARG A 11 -12.25 0.32 9.01
C ARG A 11 -12.98 -1.03 9.01
N VAL A 12 -13.64 -1.39 7.92
CA VAL A 12 -14.27 -2.72 7.79
C VAL A 12 -13.21 -3.81 7.65
N LEU A 13 -12.18 -3.60 6.83
CA LEU A 13 -11.11 -4.59 6.62
C LEU A 13 -10.32 -4.83 7.91
N GLN A 14 -9.98 -3.77 8.65
CA GLN A 14 -9.31 -3.85 9.94
C GLN A 14 -10.15 -4.63 10.97
N ARG A 15 -11.47 -4.42 11.01
CA ARG A 15 -12.37 -5.19 11.89
C ARG A 15 -12.38 -6.68 11.56
N LEU A 16 -12.32 -7.06 10.28
CA LEU A 16 -12.23 -8.46 9.87
C LEU A 16 -10.90 -9.07 10.30
N ARG A 17 -9.79 -8.35 10.10
CA ARG A 17 -8.46 -8.76 10.57
C ARG A 17 -8.42 -8.93 12.09
N ASP A 18 -8.91 -7.94 12.83
CA ASP A 18 -8.89 -7.94 14.30
C ASP A 18 -9.79 -9.05 14.89
N ALA A 19 -10.76 -9.55 14.12
CA ALA A 19 -11.56 -10.74 14.45
C ALA A 19 -10.83 -12.07 14.17
N GLY A 20 -9.59 -12.04 13.67
CA GLY A 20 -8.77 -13.22 13.39
C GLY A 20 -8.86 -13.73 11.95
N HIS A 21 -9.49 -13.00 11.02
CA HIS A 21 -9.54 -13.39 9.61
C HIS A 21 -8.32 -12.89 8.84
N SER A 22 -7.86 -13.66 7.86
CA SER A 22 -6.94 -13.16 6.84
C SER A 22 -7.74 -12.50 5.71
N VAL A 23 -7.34 -11.30 5.32
CA VAL A 23 -7.97 -10.52 4.24
C VAL A 23 -6.94 -10.29 3.15
N LEU A 24 -7.23 -10.74 1.92
CA LEU A 24 -6.40 -10.51 0.74
C LEU A 24 -7.13 -9.56 -0.20
N VAL A 25 -6.46 -8.47 -0.58
CA VAL A 25 -7.03 -7.43 -1.47
C VAL A 25 -6.01 -7.11 -2.56
N ILE A 26 -6.50 -6.87 -3.78
CA ILE A 26 -5.73 -6.31 -4.88
C ILE A 26 -6.03 -4.81 -4.92
N GLU A 27 -5.02 -3.98 -4.70
CA GLU A 27 -5.21 -2.53 -4.62
C GLU A 27 -4.10 -1.75 -5.32
N HIS A 28 -4.44 -0.51 -5.66
CA HIS A 28 -3.53 0.48 -6.23
C HIS A 28 -3.57 1.80 -5.45
N ASN A 29 -4.47 1.94 -4.46
CA ASN A 29 -4.53 3.11 -3.60
C ASN A 29 -3.42 3.05 -2.53
N MET A 30 -2.51 4.03 -2.56
CA MET A 30 -1.38 4.10 -1.62
C MET A 30 -1.82 4.26 -0.16
N GLU A 31 -2.95 4.92 0.12
CA GLU A 31 -3.47 5.03 1.49
C GLU A 31 -3.88 3.65 2.03
N VAL A 32 -4.44 2.78 1.18
CA VAL A 32 -4.83 1.43 1.59
C VAL A 32 -3.60 0.53 1.77
N ILE A 33 -2.65 0.62 0.84
CA ILE A 33 -1.42 -0.17 0.88
C ILE A 33 -0.57 0.22 2.10
N ALA A 34 -0.46 1.51 2.41
CA ALA A 34 0.29 1.99 3.57
C ALA A 34 -0.27 1.48 4.92
N GLU A 35 -1.57 1.22 5.00
CA GLU A 35 -2.24 0.71 6.21
C GLU A 35 -2.25 -0.83 6.30
N SER A 36 -1.66 -1.52 5.32
CA SER A 36 -1.61 -2.99 5.31
C SER A 36 -0.46 -3.54 6.15
N ASP A 37 -0.66 -4.72 6.72
CA ASP A 37 0.37 -5.40 7.51
C ASP A 37 1.43 -6.08 6.62
N TRP A 38 1.05 -6.46 5.39
CA TRP A 38 1.90 -7.17 4.44
C TRP A 38 1.51 -6.89 2.99
N VAL A 39 2.49 -6.68 2.12
CA VAL A 39 2.33 -6.38 0.69
C VAL A 39 3.14 -7.37 -0.13
N ILE A 40 2.56 -7.81 -1.24
CA ILE A 40 3.23 -8.52 -2.32
C ILE A 40 3.17 -7.62 -3.55
N ASP A 41 4.30 -7.06 -3.94
CA ASP A 41 4.39 -6.19 -5.11
C ASP A 41 4.69 -7.00 -6.37
N LEU A 42 3.87 -6.80 -7.40
CA LEU A 42 3.98 -7.49 -8.67
C LEU A 42 4.42 -6.52 -9.76
N GLY A 43 5.42 -6.90 -10.53
CA GLY A 43 5.99 -6.02 -11.54
C GLY A 43 7.00 -6.73 -12.44
N PRO A 44 8.00 -5.99 -12.99
CA PRO A 44 8.21 -4.54 -12.84
C PRO A 44 7.25 -3.67 -13.69
N GLY A 45 6.53 -4.27 -14.64
CA GLY A 45 5.54 -3.60 -15.49
C GLY A 45 4.25 -4.41 -15.65
N GLY A 46 3.39 -4.00 -16.57
CA GLY A 46 2.14 -4.69 -16.87
C GLY A 46 2.26 -5.68 -18.03
N GLY A 47 1.37 -6.68 -18.06
CA GLY A 47 1.24 -7.63 -19.16
C GLY A 47 2.52 -8.45 -19.35
N ARG A 48 3.12 -8.40 -20.55
CA ARG A 48 4.31 -9.18 -20.91
C ARG A 48 5.59 -8.75 -20.18
N HIS A 49 5.58 -7.58 -19.56
CA HIS A 49 6.70 -7.03 -18.81
C HIS A 49 6.49 -7.12 -17.29
N GLY A 50 5.53 -7.94 -16.87
CA GLY A 50 5.19 -8.18 -15.47
C GLY A 50 5.09 -9.66 -15.15
N GLY A 51 4.48 -9.97 -14.01
CA GLY A 51 4.26 -11.34 -13.55
C GLY A 51 5.32 -11.85 -12.59
N GLU A 52 6.25 -10.98 -12.17
CA GLU A 52 7.27 -11.30 -11.19
C GLU A 52 6.92 -10.68 -9.84
N VAL A 53 7.30 -11.37 -8.77
CA VAL A 53 7.27 -10.81 -7.41
C VAL A 53 8.53 -9.97 -7.24
N VAL A 54 8.36 -8.64 -7.19
CA VAL A 54 9.48 -7.70 -7.15
C VAL A 54 9.80 -7.24 -5.72
N ALA A 55 8.83 -7.32 -4.81
CA ALA A 55 9.02 -7.04 -3.38
C ALA A 55 7.97 -7.76 -2.54
N VAL A 56 8.35 -8.14 -1.32
CA VAL A 56 7.43 -8.72 -0.34
C VAL A 56 7.83 -8.24 1.05
N GLY A 57 6.88 -7.74 1.84
CA GLY A 57 7.14 -7.30 3.20
C GLY A 57 6.11 -6.32 3.71
N SER A 58 6.44 -5.60 4.78
CA SER A 58 5.66 -4.47 5.24
C SER A 58 5.75 -3.30 4.25
N PRO A 59 4.85 -2.30 4.31
CA PRO A 59 4.96 -1.09 3.50
C PRO A 59 6.33 -0.38 3.61
N GLY A 60 6.94 -0.40 4.80
CA GLY A 60 8.28 0.16 5.03
C GLY A 60 9.40 -0.65 4.34
N ASP A 61 9.26 -1.97 4.27
CA ASP A 61 10.20 -2.83 3.55
C ASP A 61 10.15 -2.53 2.04
N LEU A 62 8.94 -2.35 1.49
CA LEU A 62 8.75 -2.00 0.08
C LEU A 62 9.39 -0.64 -0.26
N ILE A 63 9.31 0.35 0.63
CA ILE A 63 9.97 1.65 0.44
C ILE A 63 11.49 1.50 0.29
N SER A 64 12.07 0.51 0.97
CA SER A 64 13.51 0.23 0.92
C SER A 64 13.90 -0.60 -0.32
N GLU A 65 12.95 -1.24 -1.00
CA GLU A 65 13.18 -2.08 -2.16
C GLU A 65 13.27 -1.24 -3.45
N LYS A 66 14.44 -1.27 -4.10
CA LYS A 66 14.74 -0.40 -5.26
C LYS A 66 13.96 -0.82 -6.50
N ASP A 67 13.66 -2.10 -6.61
CA ASP A 67 12.99 -2.66 -7.78
C ASP A 67 11.46 -2.59 -7.66
N SER A 68 10.92 -2.24 -6.49
CA SER A 68 9.49 -2.03 -6.26
C SER A 68 9.01 -0.70 -6.87
N PRO A 69 8.13 -0.71 -7.89
CA PRO A 69 7.47 0.51 -8.34
C PRO A 69 6.54 1.06 -7.25
N THR A 70 5.85 0.17 -6.53
CA THR A 70 4.91 0.53 -5.45
C THR A 70 5.64 1.21 -4.29
N GLY A 71 6.80 0.70 -3.87
CA GLY A 71 7.65 1.29 -2.84
C GLY A 71 8.07 2.73 -3.13
N LYS A 72 8.38 3.04 -4.39
CA LYS A 72 8.71 4.42 -4.82
C LYS A 72 7.53 5.37 -4.63
N TRP A 73 6.31 4.93 -4.90
CA TRP A 73 5.10 5.72 -4.72
C TRP A 73 4.69 5.84 -3.25
N LEU A 74 4.85 4.78 -2.46
CA LEU A 74 4.64 4.81 -1.01
C LEU A 74 5.56 5.85 -0.35
N ALA A 75 6.86 5.83 -0.67
CA ALA A 75 7.82 6.79 -0.14
C ALA A 75 7.47 8.24 -0.51
N LYS A 76 6.86 8.45 -1.68
CA LYS A 76 6.38 9.77 -2.10
C LYS A 76 5.14 10.19 -1.29
N ALA A 77 4.16 9.30 -1.12
CA ALA A 77 2.95 9.56 -0.37
C ALA A 77 3.24 9.93 1.10
N GLU A 78 4.15 9.22 1.77
CA GLU A 78 4.53 9.53 3.15
C GLU A 78 5.13 10.94 3.30
N ARG A 79 6.04 11.31 2.40
CA ARG A 79 6.66 12.65 2.39
C ARG A 79 5.64 13.77 2.16
N ASP A 80 4.63 13.53 1.34
CA ASP A 80 3.59 14.52 1.05
C ASP A 80 2.67 14.73 2.27
N VAL A 81 2.39 13.66 3.04
CA VAL A 81 1.66 13.73 4.31
C VAL A 81 2.44 14.50 5.38
N GLU A 82 3.75 14.24 5.53
CA GLU A 82 4.61 14.95 6.48
C GLU A 82 4.66 16.45 6.20
N LYS A 83 4.80 16.83 4.93
CA LYS A 83 4.79 18.25 4.52
C LYS A 83 3.47 18.91 4.86
N SER A 84 2.33 18.26 4.61
CA SER A 84 1.00 18.81 4.93
C SER A 84 0.82 19.12 6.42
N LYS A 85 1.34 18.24 7.31
CA LYS A 85 1.31 18.45 8.77
C LYS A 85 2.22 19.57 9.26
N SER A 86 3.31 19.88 8.53
CA SER A 86 4.24 20.97 8.89
C SER A 86 3.69 22.37 8.59
N PHE A 87 2.59 22.48 7.83
CA PHE A 87 1.97 23.75 7.44
C PHE A 87 0.58 23.97 8.06
N SER A 88 0.13 23.09 8.95
CA SER A 88 -1.14 23.19 9.70
C SER A 88 -0.89 23.38 11.19
#